data_AF-A0A2V2RQZ7-F1
#
_entry.id   AF-A0A2V2RQZ7-F1
#
_cell.length_a   1.000
_cell.length_b   1.000
_cell.length_c   1.000
_cell.angle_alpha   90.00
_cell.angle_beta   90.00
_cell.angle_gamma   90.00
#
_symmetry.space_group_name_H-M   'P 1'
#
loop_
_entity.id
_entity.type
_entity.pdbx_description
1 polymer ?
#
loop_
_entity_poly.entity_id
_entity_poly.type
_entity_poly.pdbx_seq_one_letter_code
_entity_poly.pdbx_strand_id
1 'polypeptide(L)'
;MVSNIIGQGKHDKVQSLILKIISISTSAAIIICTFINLIPETLLSVFGQDKNFIAHGVPVIRVLTVAMVLMSFSTIWLNAVTGTGNSRVTLLIEVVTIILYCLYIYLVLERFFLSISFGWMSEWLYWISLFTFSYLYMRSGKWKTKVI
;
A
#
# COMPACT_ATOMS: atom_id res chain seq x y z
N MET A 1 2.47 18.18 -5.92
CA MET A 1 2.91 17.06 -6.79
C MET A 1 4.44 16.96 -6.71
N VAL A 2 4.99 15.78 -6.44
CA VAL A 2 6.45 15.58 -6.21
C VAL A 2 7.28 15.97 -7.44
N SER A 3 6.75 15.70 -8.64
CA SER A 3 7.33 16.11 -9.93
C SER A 3 7.62 17.62 -10.03
N ASN A 4 6.78 18.49 -9.47
CA ASN A 4 6.99 19.95 -9.54
C ASN A 4 8.21 20.40 -8.72
N ILE A 5 8.48 19.79 -7.56
CA ILE A 5 9.66 20.12 -6.74
C ILE A 5 10.94 19.62 -7.40
N ILE A 6 10.87 18.45 -8.04
CA ILE A 6 11.99 17.89 -8.79
C ILE A 6 12.33 18.79 -10.00
N GLY A 7 11.32 19.27 -10.74
CA GLY A 7 11.51 20.23 -11.83
C GLY A 7 12.05 21.60 -11.40
N GLN A 8 11.85 21.99 -10.13
CA GLN A 8 12.42 23.21 -9.55
C GLN A 8 13.85 23.06 -9.00
N GLY A 9 14.49 21.88 -9.16
CA GLY A 9 15.85 21.61 -8.67
C GLY A 9 15.99 21.54 -7.14
N LYS A 10 14.88 21.61 -6.39
CA LYS A 10 14.86 21.61 -4.90
C LYS A 10 14.85 20.18 -4.35
N HIS A 11 15.83 19.38 -4.75
CA HIS A 11 15.90 17.95 -4.43
C HIS A 11 15.94 17.66 -2.92
N ASP A 12 16.52 18.56 -2.12
CA ASP A 12 16.60 18.41 -0.65
C ASP A 12 15.23 18.56 0.04
N LYS A 13 14.26 19.20 -0.61
CA LYS A 13 12.90 19.37 -0.06
C LYS A 13 11.97 18.21 -0.38
N VAL A 14 12.35 17.31 -1.30
CA VAL A 14 11.52 16.18 -1.74
C VAL A 14 11.23 15.22 -0.58
N GLN A 15 12.27 14.82 0.17
CA GLN A 15 12.11 13.88 1.28
C GLN A 15 11.29 14.48 2.44
N SER A 16 11.51 15.75 2.77
CA SER A 16 10.72 16.46 3.79
C SER A 16 9.24 16.57 3.39
N LEU A 17 8.96 16.85 2.12
CA LEU A 17 7.58 16.88 1.62
C LEU A 17 6.92 15.50 1.71
N ILE A 18 7.61 14.45 1.27
CA ILE A 18 7.09 13.07 1.32
C ILE A 18 6.71 12.70 2.75
N LEU A 19 7.59 12.95 3.73
CA LEU A 19 7.31 12.64 5.14
C LEU A 19 6.11 13.42 5.70
N LYS A 20 5.94 14.70 5.31
CA LYS A 20 4.76 15.48 5.71
C LYS A 20 3.47 14.92 5.13
N ILE A 21 3.47 14.56 3.85
CA ILE A 21 2.27 13.99 3.19
C ILE A 21 1.95 12.62 3.80
N ILE A 22 2.97 11.80 4.06
CA ILE A 22 2.81 10.51 4.76
C ILE A 22 2.19 10.73 6.13
N SER A 23 2.71 11.66 6.93
CA SER A 23 2.17 11.94 8.27
C SER A 23 0.69 12.29 8.22
N ILE A 24 0.27 13.15 7.28
CA ILE A 24 -1.14 13.55 7.14
C ILE A 24 -2.00 12.37 6.66
N SER A 25 -1.57 11.67 5.61
CA SER A 25 -2.32 10.57 5.01
C SER A 25 -2.46 9.38 5.95
N THR A 26 -1.36 8.99 6.60
CA THR A 26 -1.36 7.89 7.57
C THR A 26 -2.16 8.24 8.82
N SER A 27 -2.13 9.49 9.29
CA SER A 27 -2.98 9.91 10.43
C SER A 27 -4.46 9.79 10.09
N ALA A 28 -4.88 10.26 8.90
CA ALA A 28 -6.25 10.12 8.44
C ALA A 28 -6.65 8.65 8.28
N ALA A 29 -5.78 7.83 7.70
CA ALA A 29 -6.01 6.39 7.54
C ALA A 29 -6.17 5.68 8.90
N ILE A 30 -5.32 5.98 9.89
CA ILE A 30 -5.41 5.40 11.23
C ILE A 30 -6.73 5.75 11.90
N ILE A 31 -7.19 7.01 11.80
CA ILE A 31 -8.46 7.45 12.37
C ILE A 31 -9.61 6.62 11.79
N ILE A 32 -9.68 6.54 10.46
CA ILE A 32 -10.74 5.79 9.76
C ILE A 32 -10.66 4.29 10.11
N CYS A 33 -9.46 3.71 10.09
CA CYS A 33 -9.27 2.30 10.43
C CYS A 33 -9.66 1.99 11.88
N THR A 34 -9.41 2.92 12.81
CA THR A 34 -9.83 2.79 14.21
C THR A 34 -11.35 2.74 14.30
N PHE A 35 -12.07 3.65 13.63
CA PHE A 35 -13.53 3.62 13.58
C PHE A 35 -14.08 2.31 13.01
N ILE A 36 -13.49 1.81 11.93
CA ILE A 36 -13.90 0.54 11.30
C ILE A 36 -13.68 -0.65 12.27
N ASN A 37 -12.58 -0.67 13.02
CA ASN A 37 -12.28 -1.74 13.98
C ASN A 37 -13.13 -1.71 15.25
N LEU A 38 -13.68 -0.54 15.62
CA LEU A 38 -14.58 -0.42 16.76
C LEU A 38 -15.96 -1.02 16.48
N ILE A 39 -16.42 -0.99 15.22
CA ILE A 39 -17.78 -1.40 14.85
C ILE A 39 -17.81 -2.31 13.59
N PRO A 40 -17.01 -3.39 13.52
CA PRO A 40 -16.91 -4.22 12.32
C PRO A 40 -18.19 -5.02 12.04
N GLU A 41 -18.86 -5.50 13.09
CA GLU A 41 -20.08 -6.30 12.96
C GLU A 41 -21.26 -5.46 12.47
N THR A 42 -21.43 -4.23 12.98
CA THR A 42 -22.50 -3.34 12.50
C THR A 42 -22.26 -2.95 11.05
N LEU A 43 -21.02 -2.69 10.65
CA LEU A 43 -20.68 -2.43 9.24
C LEU A 43 -21.02 -3.63 8.34
N LEU A 44 -20.69 -4.85 8.77
CA LEU A 44 -21.02 -6.07 8.03
C LEU A 44 -22.52 -6.36 8.01
N SER A 45 -23.24 -6.00 9.08
CA SER A 45 -24.70 -6.21 9.18
C SER A 45 -25.51 -5.38 8.19
N VAL A 46 -24.96 -4.24 7.71
CA VAL A 46 -25.61 -3.41 6.65
C VAL A 46 -25.76 -4.19 5.34
N PHE A 47 -24.88 -5.17 5.07
CA PHE A 47 -24.99 -6.01 3.88
C PHE A 47 -26.13 -7.04 3.95
N GLY A 48 -26.83 -7.17 5.09
CA GLY A 48 -28.02 -8.02 5.24
C GLY A 48 -27.75 -9.51 5.10
N GLN A 49 -26.49 -9.94 5.24
CA GLN A 49 -26.05 -11.33 5.08
C GLN A 49 -26.19 -12.13 6.40
N ASP A 50 -26.12 -13.45 6.29
CA ASP A 50 -26.22 -14.40 7.40
C ASP A 50 -25.08 -14.28 8.43
N LYS A 51 -25.30 -14.82 9.65
CA LYS A 51 -24.34 -14.73 10.76
C LYS A 51 -22.98 -15.38 10.44
N ASN A 52 -22.95 -16.37 9.55
CA ASN A 52 -21.70 -17.00 9.11
C ASN A 52 -20.87 -16.06 8.23
N PHE A 53 -21.51 -15.28 7.34
CA PHE A 53 -20.83 -14.23 6.59
C PHE A 53 -20.16 -13.20 7.51
N ILE A 54 -20.87 -12.73 8.55
CA ILE A 54 -20.32 -11.76 9.50
C ILE A 54 -19.11 -12.38 10.24
N ALA A 55 -19.23 -13.62 10.70
CA ALA A 55 -18.16 -14.32 11.41
C ALA A 55 -16.87 -14.46 10.57
N HIS A 56 -17.00 -14.73 9.26
CA HIS A 56 -15.85 -14.79 8.35
C HIS A 56 -15.38 -13.40 7.87
N GLY A 57 -16.26 -12.41 7.82
CA GLY A 57 -15.95 -11.05 7.38
C GLY A 57 -15.17 -10.24 8.41
N VAL A 58 -15.44 -10.41 9.71
CA VAL A 58 -14.75 -9.69 10.79
C VAL A 58 -13.22 -9.85 10.73
N PRO A 59 -12.63 -11.05 10.63
CA PRO A 59 -11.18 -11.19 10.53
C PRO A 59 -10.63 -10.59 9.22
N VAL A 60 -11.38 -10.66 8.13
CA VAL A 60 -10.99 -10.05 6.84
C VAL A 60 -10.93 -8.53 6.94
N ILE A 61 -11.93 -7.88 7.55
CA ILE A 61 -11.94 -6.43 7.77
C ILE A 61 -10.72 -5.99 8.58
N ARG A 62 -10.36 -6.75 9.62
CA ARG A 62 -9.17 -6.42 10.43
C ARG A 62 -7.90 -6.46 9.58
N VAL A 63 -7.73 -7.49 8.75
CA VAL A 63 -6.59 -7.58 7.81
C VAL A 63 -6.60 -6.40 6.83
N LEU A 64 -7.77 -6.06 6.28
CA LEU A 64 -7.91 -4.94 5.33
C LEU A 64 -7.62 -3.58 5.95
N THR A 65 -8.04 -3.32 7.18
CA THR A 65 -7.76 -2.04 7.84
C THR A 65 -6.25 -1.81 8.02
N VAL A 66 -5.49 -2.87 8.35
CA VAL A 66 -4.03 -2.81 8.36
C VAL A 66 -3.48 -2.54 6.96
N ALA A 67 -4.02 -3.21 5.94
CA ALA A 67 -3.63 -2.97 4.54
C ALA A 67 -3.88 -1.52 4.10
N MET A 68 -4.98 -0.90 4.52
CA MET A 68 -5.28 0.50 4.22
C MET A 68 -4.26 1.46 4.82
N VAL A 69 -3.78 1.19 6.04
CA VAL A 69 -2.69 1.97 6.65
C VAL A 69 -1.41 1.79 5.85
N LEU A 70 -1.06 0.55 5.45
CA LEU A 70 0.10 0.28 4.61
C LEU A 70 0.01 1.00 3.25
N MET A 71 -1.16 0.95 2.62
CA MET A 71 -1.45 1.62 1.36
C MET A 71 -1.23 3.14 1.46
N SER A 72 -1.62 3.77 2.57
CA SER A 72 -1.54 5.23 2.76
C SER A 72 -0.13 5.78 2.49
N PHE A 73 0.91 5.13 3.02
CA PHE A 73 2.29 5.59 2.80
C PHE A 73 2.93 4.96 1.57
N SER A 74 2.60 3.72 1.23
CA SER A 74 3.19 2.99 0.09
C SER A 74 2.90 3.70 -1.23
N THR A 75 1.65 4.15 -1.41
CA THR A 75 1.22 4.91 -2.59
C THR A 75 1.96 6.24 -2.72
N ILE A 76 2.26 6.93 -1.61
CA ILE A 76 3.02 8.19 -1.64
C ILE A 76 4.45 7.95 -2.12
N TRP A 77 5.10 6.88 -1.66
CA TRP A 77 6.44 6.53 -2.13
C TRP A 77 6.46 6.15 -3.60
N LEU A 78 5.50 5.35 -4.08
CA LEU A 78 5.39 5.03 -5.50
C LEU A 78 5.17 6.30 -6.34
N ASN A 79 4.27 7.18 -5.91
CA ASN A 79 4.03 8.47 -6.56
C ASN A 79 5.28 9.36 -6.56
N ALA A 80 6.14 9.26 -5.55
CA ALA A 80 7.43 9.94 -5.54
C ALA A 80 8.38 9.38 -6.61
N VAL A 81 8.46 8.05 -6.76
CA VAL A 81 9.23 7.39 -7.82
C VAL A 81 8.73 7.81 -9.20
N THR A 82 7.43 7.75 -9.43
CA THR A 82 6.80 8.19 -10.68
C THR A 82 7.07 9.68 -10.94
N GLY A 83 7.08 10.50 -9.88
CA GLY A 83 7.42 11.91 -9.95
C GLY A 83 8.85 12.22 -10.42
N THR A 84 9.78 11.25 -10.36
CA THR A 84 11.14 11.38 -10.92
C THR A 84 11.19 11.24 -12.44
N GLY A 85 10.07 10.93 -13.09
CA GLY A 85 10.00 10.76 -14.56
C GLY A 85 10.52 9.40 -15.05
N ASN A 86 10.87 8.47 -14.14
CA ASN A 86 11.33 7.14 -14.50
C ASN A 86 10.19 6.11 -14.49
N SER A 87 9.24 6.27 -15.41
CA SER A 87 8.07 5.39 -15.53
C SER A 87 8.45 3.91 -15.74
N ARG A 88 9.60 3.64 -16.35
CA ARG A 88 10.12 2.27 -16.53
C ARG A 88 10.41 1.59 -15.19
N VAL A 89 10.95 2.33 -14.22
CA VAL A 89 11.22 1.79 -12.89
C VAL A 89 9.92 1.62 -12.11
N THR A 90 9.01 2.60 -12.16
CA THR A 90 7.67 2.45 -11.56
C THR A 90 7.01 1.16 -12.07
N LEU A 91 6.97 0.98 -13.38
CA LEU A 91 6.34 -0.19 -14.01
C LEU A 91 7.04 -1.50 -13.62
N LEU A 92 8.38 -1.52 -13.54
CA LEU A 92 9.12 -2.70 -13.07
C LEU A 92 8.75 -3.05 -11.62
N ILE A 93 8.65 -2.05 -10.73
CA ILE A 93 8.26 -2.25 -9.34
C ILE A 93 6.85 -2.82 -9.25
N GLU A 94 5.91 -2.27 -10.01
CA GLU A 94 4.52 -2.74 -10.05
C GLU A 94 4.44 -4.18 -10.57
N VAL A 95 5.12 -4.50 -11.68
CA VAL A 95 5.14 -5.85 -12.26
C VAL A 95 5.70 -6.87 -11.28
N VAL A 96 6.86 -6.61 -10.66
CA VAL A 96 7.46 -7.52 -9.67
C VAL A 96 6.52 -7.71 -8.49
N THR A 97 5.89 -6.64 -8.02
CA THR A 97 4.96 -6.71 -6.89
C THR A 97 3.71 -7.54 -7.22
N ILE A 98 3.15 -7.38 -8.43
CA ILE A 98 2.01 -8.18 -8.91
C ILE A 98 2.39 -9.65 -9.04
N ILE A 99 3.59 -9.97 -9.54
CA ILE A 99 4.07 -11.35 -9.62
C ILE A 99 4.15 -11.99 -8.23
N LEU A 100 4.72 -11.28 -7.25
CA LEU A 100 4.79 -11.74 -5.85
C LEU A 100 3.40 -11.94 -5.25
N TYR A 101 2.47 -11.02 -5.52
CA TYR A 101 1.08 -11.10 -5.10
C TYR A 101 0.37 -12.34 -5.66
N CYS A 102 0.46 -12.58 -6.97
CA CYS A 102 -0.15 -13.75 -7.61
C CYS A 102 0.45 -15.05 -7.08
N LEU A 103 1.78 -15.10 -6.91
CA LEU A 103 2.46 -16.27 -6.37
C LEU A 103 1.98 -16.57 -4.94
N TYR A 104 1.85 -15.55 -4.10
CA TYR A 104 1.37 -15.72 -2.73
C TYR A 104 -0.06 -16.24 -2.68
N ILE A 105 -0.98 -15.65 -3.45
CA ILE A 105 -2.38 -16.10 -3.49
C ILE A 105 -2.47 -17.54 -3.97
N TYR A 106 -1.73 -17.90 -5.04
CA TYR A 106 -1.70 -19.26 -5.54
C TYR A 106 -1.22 -20.24 -4.47
N LEU A 107 -0.14 -19.93 -3.76
CA LEU A 107 0.35 -20.81 -2.69
C LEU A 107 -0.67 -20.92 -1.54
N VAL A 108 -1.22 -19.81 -1.06
CA VAL A 108 -2.10 -19.78 0.11
C VAL A 108 -3.45 -20.47 -0.15
N LEU A 109 -4.07 -20.19 -1.30
CA LEU A 109 -5.40 -20.70 -1.61
C LEU A 109 -5.35 -22.09 -2.28
N GLU A 110 -4.50 -22.27 -3.28
CA GLU A 110 -4.50 -23.49 -4.10
C GLU A 110 -3.61 -24.60 -3.52
N ARG A 111 -2.48 -24.23 -2.89
CA ARG A 111 -1.53 -25.23 -2.37
C ARG A 111 -1.77 -25.57 -0.90
N PHE A 112 -2.02 -24.56 -0.07
CA PHE A 112 -2.15 -24.72 1.38
C PHE A 112 -3.60 -24.74 1.87
N PHE A 113 -4.58 -24.42 1.02
CA PHE A 113 -6.02 -24.38 1.35
C PHE A 113 -6.31 -23.60 2.64
N LEU A 114 -5.58 -22.51 2.86
CA LEU A 114 -5.75 -21.68 4.05
C LEU A 114 -7.04 -20.84 3.95
N SER A 115 -7.50 -20.34 5.09
CA SER A 115 -8.71 -19.52 5.13
C SER A 115 -8.57 -18.24 4.31
N ILE A 116 -9.70 -17.70 3.87
CA ILE A 116 -9.75 -16.47 3.06
C ILE A 116 -9.05 -15.29 3.73
N SER A 117 -8.99 -15.25 5.06
CA SER A 117 -8.25 -14.25 5.82
C SER A 117 -6.75 -14.23 5.49
N PHE A 118 -6.13 -15.41 5.31
CA PHE A 118 -4.73 -15.50 4.85
C PHE A 118 -4.59 -15.07 3.39
N GLY A 119 -5.61 -15.33 2.57
CA GLY A 119 -5.70 -14.83 1.21
C GLY A 119 -5.58 -13.31 1.18
N TRP A 120 -6.34 -12.61 2.02
CA TRP A 120 -6.30 -11.15 2.14
C TRP A 120 -4.99 -10.57 2.69
N MET A 121 -4.16 -11.37 3.37
CA MET A 121 -2.81 -10.94 3.75
C MET A 121 -1.90 -10.72 2.54
N SER A 122 -2.32 -11.15 1.34
CA SER A 122 -1.68 -10.79 0.07
C SER A 122 -1.60 -9.28 -0.12
N GLU A 123 -2.58 -8.52 0.39
CA GLU A 123 -2.57 -7.06 0.37
C GLU A 123 -1.38 -6.51 1.17
N TRP A 124 -1.05 -7.13 2.30
CA TRP A 124 0.11 -6.71 3.09
C TRP A 124 1.39 -6.93 2.30
N LEU A 125 1.53 -8.09 1.68
CA LEU A 125 2.68 -8.39 0.81
C LEU A 125 2.79 -7.37 -0.32
N TYR A 126 1.68 -7.04 -0.97
CA TYR A 126 1.61 -6.08 -2.06
C TYR A 126 2.10 -4.70 -1.61
N TRP A 127 1.48 -4.12 -0.58
CA TRP A 127 1.82 -2.77 -0.11
C TRP A 127 3.23 -2.70 0.47
N ILE A 128 3.67 -3.71 1.23
CA ILE A 128 5.04 -3.77 1.78
C ILE A 128 6.07 -3.87 0.66
N SER A 129 5.83 -4.68 -0.36
CA SER A 129 6.74 -4.81 -1.51
C SER A 129 6.83 -3.50 -2.28
N LEU A 130 5.68 -2.89 -2.59
CA LEU A 130 5.60 -1.59 -3.25
C LEU A 130 6.37 -0.51 -2.49
N PHE A 131 6.14 -0.40 -1.18
CA PHE A 131 6.85 0.51 -0.31
C PHE A 131 8.36 0.23 -0.32
N THR A 132 8.75 -1.02 -0.11
CA THR A 132 10.16 -1.42 0.01
C THR A 132 10.92 -1.07 -1.26
N PHE A 133 10.43 -1.48 -2.42
CA PHE A 133 11.10 -1.19 -3.70
C PHE A 133 11.11 0.31 -4.02
N SER A 134 10.00 1.02 -3.77
CA SER A 134 9.92 2.46 -4.01
C SER A 134 10.86 3.24 -3.09
N TYR A 135 10.91 2.88 -1.81
CA TYR A 135 11.79 3.47 -0.81
C TYR A 135 13.27 3.22 -1.15
N LEU A 136 13.64 1.98 -1.50
CA LEU A 136 15.00 1.63 -1.89
C LEU A 136 15.44 2.39 -3.14
N TYR A 137 14.57 2.53 -4.14
CA TYR A 137 14.88 3.31 -5.34
C TYR A 137 15.10 4.79 -5.01
N MET A 138 14.22 5.40 -4.22
CA MET A 138 14.38 6.80 -3.80
C MET A 138 15.64 7.01 -2.95
N ARG A 139 15.98 6.06 -2.08
CA ARG A 139 17.20 6.10 -1.26
C ARG A 139 18.47 5.89 -2.10
N SER A 140 18.40 5.10 -3.16
CA SER A 140 19.56 4.80 -4.03
C SER A 140 20.12 6.01 -4.76
N GLY A 141 19.39 7.15 -4.80
CA GLY A 141 19.86 8.38 -5.43
C GLY A 141 20.02 8.30 -6.95
N LYS A 142 19.75 7.14 -7.58
CA LYS A 142 19.80 6.91 -9.04
C LYS A 142 18.90 7.86 -9.83
N TRP A 143 17.92 8.45 -9.16
CA TRP A 143 17.04 9.48 -9.72
C TRP A 143 17.69 10.87 -9.84
N LYS A 144 18.74 11.16 -9.07
CA LYS A 144 19.46 12.46 -9.10
C LYS A 144 20.43 12.59 -10.28
N THR A 145 20.90 11.46 -10.81
CA THR A 145 21.97 11.42 -11.82
C THR A 145 21.44 11.57 -13.25
N LYS A 146 20.12 11.62 -13.44
CA LYS A 146 19.54 11.88 -14.76
C LYS A 146 19.42 13.38 -15.00
N VAL A 147 20.33 13.89 -15.84
CA VAL A 147 20.13 15.13 -16.57
C VAL A 147 18.99 14.87 -17.56
N ILE A 148 17.93 15.67 -17.48
CA ILE A 148 16.82 15.67 -18.43
C ILE A 148 17.33 16.27 -19.75
#